data_AF-A0A368EXM7-F1
#
_entry.id   AF-A0A368EXM7-F1
#
_cell.length_a   1.000
_cell.length_b   1.000
_cell.length_c   1.000
_cell.angle_alpha   90.00
_cell.angle_beta   90.00
_cell.angle_gamma   90.00
#
_symmetry.space_group_name_H-M   'P 1'
#
loop_
_entity.id
_entity.type
_entity.pdbx_description
1 polymer ?
#
loop_
_entity_poly.entity_id
_entity_poly.type
_entity_poly.pdbx_seq_one_letter_code
_entity_poly.pdbx_strand_id
1 'polypeptide(L)'
;MSELDDQLDDWEYPTRDVPICLKPDLIRERDRAMSELDAATRRERESTQMVVDKTPVKEARARVEALEKLIRQKSITIRLTGVDRHTYASYLLLAPPRQGKREIYDPTKFFMVVARKTGKHVGKDGALHDISDEQWERIDAKIDDGTHDRIAEAVLEVNRTVGGSNIDFLGSASATTPDSSETSD
;
A
#
# COMPACT_ATOMS: atom_id res chain seq x y z
N MET A 1 1.70 24.01 -29.53
CA MET A 1 1.64 23.38 -28.20
C MET A 1 1.41 24.52 -27.23
N SER A 2 0.34 24.45 -26.47
CA SER A 2 0.01 25.46 -25.47
C SER A 2 0.77 25.19 -24.17
N GLU A 3 0.97 26.21 -23.34
CA GLU A 3 1.55 26.07 -21.99
C GLU A 3 0.78 25.05 -21.14
N LEU A 4 -0.53 24.93 -21.36
CA LEU A 4 -1.36 23.93 -20.71
C LEU A 4 -1.03 22.50 -21.17
N ASP A 5 -0.73 22.28 -22.44
CA ASP A 5 -0.37 20.95 -22.95
C ASP A 5 0.94 20.48 -22.32
N ASP A 6 1.94 21.38 -22.22
CA ASP A 6 3.22 21.07 -21.58
C ASP A 6 3.03 20.72 -20.08
N GLN A 7 2.16 21.45 -19.37
CA GLN A 7 1.84 21.16 -17.95
C GLN A 7 1.07 19.84 -17.76
N LEU A 8 0.23 19.47 -18.71
CA LEU A 8 -0.49 18.20 -18.69
C LEU A 8 0.45 17.03 -18.99
N ASP A 9 1.45 17.23 -19.85
CA ASP A 9 2.45 16.23 -20.20
C ASP A 9 3.46 15.99 -19.05
N ASP A 10 3.74 17.00 -18.23
CA ASP A 10 4.57 16.89 -17.02
C ASP A 10 3.84 16.21 -15.84
N TRP A 11 2.57 15.85 -15.99
CA TRP A 11 1.79 15.21 -14.93
C TRP A 11 2.28 13.79 -14.65
N GLU A 12 2.82 13.55 -13.45
CA GLU A 12 3.16 12.21 -12.98
C GLU A 12 2.00 11.56 -12.21
N TYR A 13 1.75 10.28 -12.50
CA TYR A 13 0.81 9.49 -11.70
C TYR A 13 1.42 9.14 -10.34
N PRO A 14 0.62 9.20 -9.25
CA PRO A 14 1.07 8.76 -7.93
C PRO A 14 1.45 7.27 -7.97
N THR A 15 2.45 6.91 -7.17
CA THR A 15 2.94 5.53 -7.07
C THR A 15 2.94 5.05 -5.63
N ARG A 16 2.83 3.73 -5.44
CA ARG A 16 2.88 3.09 -4.12
C ARG A 16 3.61 1.76 -4.19
N ASP A 17 4.61 1.61 -3.34
CA ASP A 17 5.39 0.37 -3.21
C ASP A 17 4.74 -0.58 -2.20
N VAL A 18 4.47 -1.81 -2.63
CA VAL A 18 3.86 -2.88 -1.84
C VAL A 18 4.86 -4.02 -1.65
N PRO A 19 5.37 -4.26 -0.44
CA PRO A 19 6.25 -5.39 -0.16
C PRO A 19 5.44 -6.69 0.01
N ILE A 20 5.78 -7.70 -0.78
CA ILE A 20 5.15 -9.02 -0.79
C ILE A 20 6.17 -10.08 -0.36
N CYS A 21 5.90 -10.74 0.77
CA CYS A 21 6.73 -11.85 1.22
C CYS A 21 6.40 -13.13 0.43
N LEU A 22 7.37 -13.69 -0.28
CA LEU A 22 7.17 -14.91 -1.08
C LEU A 22 7.25 -16.21 -0.24
N LYS A 23 7.36 -16.08 1.08
CA LYS A 23 7.53 -17.19 2.04
C LYS A 23 6.46 -17.08 3.15
N PRO A 24 5.24 -17.59 2.92
CA PRO A 24 4.14 -17.45 3.88
C PRO A 24 4.43 -18.08 5.24
N ASP A 25 5.28 -19.12 5.31
CA ASP A 25 5.69 -19.72 6.57
C ASP A 25 6.44 -18.72 7.47
N LEU A 26 7.22 -17.79 6.91
CA LEU A 26 7.86 -16.73 7.69
C LEU A 26 6.85 -15.76 8.30
N ILE A 27 5.75 -15.48 7.59
CA ILE A 27 4.66 -14.64 8.11
C ILE A 27 3.99 -15.34 9.29
N ARG A 28 3.65 -16.63 9.14
CA ARG A 28 3.09 -17.43 10.23
C ARG A 28 4.01 -17.52 11.44
N GLU A 29 5.30 -17.72 11.22
CA GLU A 29 6.31 -17.71 12.29
C GLU A 29 6.41 -16.36 12.98
N ARG A 30 6.35 -15.25 12.23
CA ARG A 30 6.30 -13.90 12.80
C ARG A 30 5.06 -13.70 13.65
N ASP A 31 3.88 -14.09 13.17
CA ASP A 31 2.61 -13.90 13.90
C ASP A 31 2.60 -14.71 15.20
N ARG A 32 3.16 -15.93 15.17
CA ARG A 32 3.40 -16.72 16.37
C ARG A 32 4.37 -16.03 17.33
N ALA A 33 5.50 -15.51 16.82
CA ALA A 33 6.49 -14.81 17.64
C ALA A 33 5.93 -13.51 18.25
N MET A 34 5.08 -12.78 17.52
CA MET A 34 4.34 -11.61 18.01
C MET A 34 3.39 -12.00 19.15
N SER A 35 2.63 -13.09 18.97
CA SER A 35 1.75 -13.60 20.03
C SER A 35 2.52 -14.03 21.28
N GLU A 36 3.70 -14.64 21.11
CA GLU A 36 4.61 -14.99 22.21
C GLU A 36 5.15 -13.72 22.93
N LEU A 37 5.50 -12.68 22.18
CA LEU A 37 5.95 -11.38 22.73
C LEU A 37 4.83 -10.68 23.52
N ASP A 38 3.62 -10.66 23.00
CA ASP A 38 2.45 -10.08 23.67
C ASP A 38 2.14 -10.82 24.98
N ALA A 39 2.21 -12.15 24.96
CA ALA A 39 2.03 -12.97 26.15
C ALA A 39 3.13 -12.73 27.19
N ALA A 40 4.40 -12.63 26.77
CA ALA A 40 5.51 -12.33 27.67
C ALA A 40 5.38 -10.93 28.30
N THR A 41 5.00 -9.94 27.50
CA THR A 41 4.79 -8.55 27.94
C THR A 41 3.62 -8.45 28.92
N ARG A 42 2.53 -9.20 28.67
CA ARG A 42 1.39 -9.25 29.60
C ARG A 42 1.81 -9.85 30.95
N ARG A 43 2.53 -10.97 30.95
CA ARG A 43 3.05 -11.59 32.19
C ARG A 43 4.01 -10.68 32.94
N GLU A 44 4.85 -9.93 32.23
CA GLU A 44 5.75 -8.94 32.85
C GLU A 44 4.92 -7.87 33.60
N ARG A 45 3.86 -7.36 32.98
CA ARG A 45 2.97 -6.33 33.56
C ARG A 45 2.13 -6.83 34.72
N GLU A 46 1.69 -8.09 34.67
CA GLU A 46 0.84 -8.71 35.70
C GLU A 46 1.65 -9.24 36.89
N SER A 47 2.98 -9.29 36.79
CA SER A 47 3.84 -9.79 37.86
C SER A 47 3.81 -8.86 39.08
N THR A 48 3.42 -9.40 40.23
CA THR A 48 3.45 -8.69 41.52
C THR A 48 4.82 -8.74 42.19
N GLN A 49 5.84 -9.29 41.52
CA GLN A 49 7.20 -9.37 42.06
C GLN A 49 7.91 -8.01 41.96
N MET A 50 8.66 -7.63 43.00
CA MET A 50 9.43 -6.38 43.01
C MET A 50 10.57 -6.34 41.97
N VAL A 51 11.02 -7.51 41.50
CA VAL A 51 12.01 -7.66 40.43
C VAL A 51 11.45 -8.64 39.41
N VAL A 52 11.07 -8.12 38.24
CA VAL A 52 10.56 -8.94 37.14
C VAL A 52 11.70 -9.29 36.19
N ASP A 53 11.87 -10.58 35.89
CA ASP A 53 12.83 -11.01 34.87
C ASP A 53 12.35 -10.56 33.48
N LYS A 54 13.11 -9.65 32.86
CA LYS A 54 12.81 -9.10 31.52
C LYS A 54 13.39 -9.94 30.39
N THR A 55 14.12 -11.00 30.70
CA THR A 55 14.80 -11.85 29.71
C THR A 55 13.80 -12.45 28.70
N PRO A 56 12.63 -13.00 29.10
CA PRO A 56 11.67 -13.56 28.15
C PRO A 56 11.14 -12.54 27.13
N VAL A 57 10.89 -11.30 27.57
CA VAL A 57 10.42 -10.22 26.68
C VAL A 57 11.52 -9.80 25.70
N LYS A 58 12.76 -9.70 26.17
CA LYS A 58 13.92 -9.38 25.31
C LYS A 58 14.14 -10.46 24.25
N GLU A 59 14.10 -11.74 24.62
CA GLU A 59 14.25 -12.86 23.70
C GLU A 59 13.13 -12.92 22.65
N ALA A 60 11.87 -12.77 23.08
CA ALA A 60 10.73 -12.75 22.17
C ALA A 60 10.82 -11.59 21.17
N ARG A 61 11.22 -10.39 21.63
CA ARG A 61 11.44 -9.23 20.77
C ARG A 61 12.56 -9.49 19.75
N ALA A 62 13.71 -10.00 20.19
CA ALA A 62 14.82 -10.31 19.30
C ALA A 62 14.43 -11.33 18.22
N ARG A 63 13.57 -12.31 18.56
CA ARG A 63 13.02 -13.27 17.61
C ARG A 63 12.13 -12.61 16.56
N VAL A 64 11.23 -11.71 16.96
CA VAL A 64 10.38 -10.94 16.03
C VAL A 64 11.26 -10.12 15.07
N GLU A 65 12.23 -9.36 15.61
CA GLU A 65 13.14 -8.53 14.80
C GLU A 65 13.94 -9.37 13.78
N ALA A 66 14.43 -10.55 14.19
CA ALA A 66 15.12 -11.48 13.30
C ALA A 66 14.21 -11.98 12.17
N LEU A 67 12.96 -12.35 12.49
CA LEU A 67 11.97 -12.79 11.50
C LEU A 67 11.57 -11.66 10.55
N GLU A 68 11.37 -10.44 11.03
CA GLU A 68 11.08 -9.28 10.19
C GLU A 68 12.21 -8.99 9.19
N LYS A 69 13.47 -9.11 9.62
CA LYS A 69 14.63 -8.98 8.75
C LYS A 69 14.63 -10.06 7.66
N LEU A 70 14.35 -11.31 8.03
CA LEU A 70 14.24 -12.42 7.08
C LEU A 70 13.08 -12.22 6.09
N ILE A 71 11.90 -11.80 6.58
CA ILE A 71 10.74 -11.47 5.75
C ILE A 71 11.15 -10.41 4.73
N ARG A 72 11.76 -9.30 5.16
CA ARG A 72 12.21 -8.22 4.28
C ARG A 72 13.18 -8.73 3.20
N GLN A 73 14.11 -9.60 3.56
CA GLN A 73 15.05 -10.20 2.60
C GLN A 73 14.40 -11.18 1.61
N LYS A 74 13.26 -11.77 1.97
CA LYS A 74 12.49 -12.71 1.15
C LYS A 74 11.26 -12.08 0.50
N SER A 75 11.10 -10.78 0.67
CA SER A 75 10.06 -10.01 0.01
C SER A 75 10.55 -9.47 -1.32
N ILE A 76 9.62 -9.40 -2.28
CA ILE A 76 9.75 -8.55 -3.46
C ILE A 76 8.96 -7.26 -3.23
N THR A 77 9.30 -6.21 -3.98
CA THR A 77 8.52 -4.97 -3.97
C THR A 77 7.83 -4.82 -5.32
N ILE A 78 6.52 -4.59 -5.28
CA ILE A 78 5.74 -4.21 -6.46
C ILE A 78 5.38 -2.74 -6.34
N ARG A 79 5.80 -1.92 -7.30
CA ARG A 79 5.37 -0.54 -7.45
C ARG A 79 4.10 -0.49 -8.27
N LEU A 80 3.03 -0.02 -7.67
CA LEU A 80 1.76 0.25 -8.34
C LEU A 80 1.73 1.72 -8.75
N THR A 81 1.40 1.98 -10.01
CA THR A 81 1.20 3.34 -10.52
C THR A 81 -0.28 3.61 -10.73
N GLY A 82 -0.75 4.79 -10.35
CA GLY A 82 -2.10 5.25 -10.68
C GLY A 82 -2.29 5.37 -12.20
N VAL A 83 -3.55 5.40 -12.62
CA VAL A 83 -3.92 5.68 -14.02
C VAL A 83 -5.03 6.71 -14.05
N ASP A 84 -5.27 7.33 -15.20
CA ASP A 84 -6.40 8.24 -15.36
C ASP A 84 -7.74 7.53 -15.09
N ARG A 85 -8.75 8.34 -14.81
CA ARG A 85 -10.09 7.85 -14.45
C ARG A 85 -10.73 6.99 -15.55
N HIS A 86 -10.51 7.30 -16.82
CA HIS A 86 -11.08 6.53 -17.93
C HIS A 86 -10.42 5.15 -18.02
N THR A 87 -9.09 5.10 -17.94
CA THR A 87 -8.34 3.84 -17.91
C THR A 87 -8.73 3.00 -16.69
N TYR A 88 -8.79 3.59 -15.49
CA TYR A 88 -9.21 2.88 -14.27
C TYR A 88 -10.62 2.29 -14.40
N ALA A 89 -11.58 3.07 -14.92
CA ALA A 89 -12.94 2.61 -15.14
C ALA A 89 -13.02 1.49 -16.19
N SER A 90 -12.17 1.52 -17.22
CA SER A 90 -12.12 0.46 -18.24
C SER A 90 -11.74 -0.90 -17.66
N TYR A 91 -10.92 -0.93 -16.59
CA TYR A 91 -10.52 -2.17 -15.92
C TYR A 91 -11.68 -2.86 -15.19
N LEU A 92 -12.76 -2.16 -14.85
CA LEU A 92 -13.96 -2.77 -14.25
C LEU A 92 -14.58 -3.80 -15.20
N LEU A 93 -14.47 -3.59 -16.51
CA LEU A 93 -15.01 -4.52 -17.52
C LEU A 93 -14.29 -5.88 -17.52
N LEU A 94 -13.08 -5.95 -16.97
CA LEU A 94 -12.28 -7.17 -16.90
C LEU A 94 -12.59 -8.01 -15.65
N ALA A 95 -13.34 -7.46 -14.70
CA ALA A 95 -13.72 -8.10 -13.44
C ALA A 95 -15.25 -8.15 -13.29
N PRO A 96 -15.96 -8.95 -14.12
CA PRO A 96 -17.41 -9.01 -14.07
C PRO A 96 -17.91 -9.50 -12.69
N PRO A 97 -19.16 -9.15 -12.31
CA PRO A 97 -19.78 -9.62 -11.07
C PRO A 97 -19.69 -11.14 -10.89
N ARG A 98 -19.53 -11.60 -9.65
CA ARG A 98 -19.62 -13.03 -9.32
C ARG A 98 -21.02 -13.55 -9.60
N GLN A 99 -21.08 -14.77 -10.12
CA GLN A 99 -22.33 -15.42 -10.46
C GLN A 99 -23.27 -15.48 -9.24
N GLY A 100 -24.51 -14.99 -9.41
CA GLY A 100 -25.53 -14.99 -8.37
C GLY A 100 -25.35 -13.94 -7.28
N LYS A 101 -24.41 -12.99 -7.41
CA LYS A 101 -24.25 -11.87 -6.49
C LYS A 101 -24.80 -10.57 -7.09
N ARG A 102 -25.37 -9.72 -6.24
CA ARG A 102 -25.81 -8.36 -6.62
C ARG A 102 -24.66 -7.38 -6.42
N GLU A 103 -23.70 -7.41 -7.33
CA GLU A 103 -22.54 -6.52 -7.34
C GLU A 103 -22.30 -5.97 -8.75
N ILE A 104 -21.65 -4.81 -8.86
CA ILE A 104 -21.35 -4.16 -10.16
C ILE A 104 -20.12 -4.80 -10.81
N TYR A 105 -19.20 -5.30 -9.99
CA TYR A 105 -17.98 -6.00 -10.39
C TYR A 105 -17.52 -6.92 -9.24
N ASP A 106 -16.62 -7.86 -9.51
CA ASP A 106 -15.97 -8.67 -8.48
C ASP A 106 -14.79 -7.88 -7.87
N PRO A 107 -14.87 -7.40 -6.62
CA PRO A 107 -13.81 -6.60 -6.03
C PRO A 107 -12.51 -7.38 -5.84
N THR A 108 -12.59 -8.66 -5.52
CA THR A 108 -11.40 -9.51 -5.31
C THR A 108 -10.61 -9.64 -6.61
N LYS A 109 -11.31 -9.84 -7.73
CA LYS A 109 -10.66 -9.91 -9.05
C LYS A 109 -10.21 -8.53 -9.55
N PHE A 110 -11.02 -7.50 -9.33
CA PHE A 110 -10.77 -6.16 -9.87
C PHE A 110 -9.44 -5.58 -9.40
N PHE A 111 -9.15 -5.59 -8.11
CA PHE A 111 -7.90 -5.01 -7.60
C PHE A 111 -6.67 -5.74 -8.13
N MET A 112 -6.74 -7.05 -8.28
CA MET A 112 -5.65 -7.83 -8.90
C MET A 112 -5.51 -7.53 -10.39
N VAL A 113 -6.60 -7.31 -11.12
CA VAL A 113 -6.54 -6.85 -12.52
C VAL A 113 -5.81 -5.53 -12.62
N VAL A 114 -6.18 -4.54 -11.79
CA VAL A 114 -5.52 -3.23 -11.83
C VAL A 114 -4.04 -3.37 -11.47
N ALA A 115 -3.72 -4.10 -10.40
CA ALA A 115 -2.34 -4.36 -9.99
C ALA A 115 -1.52 -5.05 -11.09
N ARG A 116 -2.11 -6.00 -11.83
CA ARG A 116 -1.45 -6.65 -12.97
C ARG A 116 -1.16 -5.69 -14.12
N LYS A 117 -2.06 -4.73 -14.37
CA LYS A 117 -1.92 -3.76 -15.46
C LYS A 117 -0.97 -2.61 -15.14
N THR A 118 -0.82 -2.24 -13.86
CA THR A 118 -0.04 -1.06 -13.46
C THR A 118 1.19 -1.39 -12.61
N GLY A 119 1.30 -2.63 -12.13
CA GLY A 119 2.35 -3.06 -11.21
C GLY A 119 3.64 -3.44 -11.91
N LYS A 120 4.75 -2.89 -11.42
CA LYS A 120 6.11 -3.26 -11.84
C LYS A 120 6.91 -3.79 -10.65
N HIS A 121 7.78 -4.77 -10.90
CA HIS A 121 8.72 -5.25 -9.90
C HIS A 121 9.88 -4.26 -9.74
N VAL A 122 10.18 -3.87 -8.51
CA VAL A 122 11.31 -3.00 -8.19
C VAL A 122 12.54 -3.85 -7.93
N GLY A 123 13.53 -3.75 -8.81
CA GLY A 123 14.84 -4.38 -8.70
C GLY A 123 15.64 -3.88 -7.51
N LYS A 124 16.71 -4.58 -7.14
CA LYS A 124 17.58 -4.20 -6.01
C LYS A 124 18.33 -2.89 -6.24
N ASP A 125 18.52 -2.52 -7.50
CA ASP A 125 19.08 -1.27 -7.99
C ASP A 125 18.02 -0.15 -8.13
N GLY A 126 16.76 -0.45 -7.82
CA GLY A 126 15.63 0.45 -7.99
C GLY A 126 15.03 0.46 -9.39
N ALA A 127 15.56 -0.33 -10.33
CA ALA A 127 15.02 -0.41 -11.69
C ALA A 127 13.63 -1.05 -11.70
N LEU A 128 12.76 -0.57 -12.59
CA LEU A 128 11.40 -1.11 -12.73
C LEU A 128 11.37 -2.17 -13.84
N HIS A 129 10.85 -3.34 -13.52
CA HIS A 129 10.70 -4.46 -14.44
C HIS A 129 9.24 -4.84 -14.60
N ASP A 130 8.84 -5.11 -15.84
CA ASP A 130 7.51 -5.66 -16.11
C ASP A 130 7.38 -7.07 -15.51
N ILE A 131 6.19 -7.38 -15.02
CA ILE A 131 5.85 -8.68 -14.46
C ILE A 131 4.95 -9.38 -15.47
N SER A 132 5.40 -10.53 -15.99
CA SER A 132 4.62 -11.36 -16.92
C SER A 132 3.35 -11.93 -16.27
N ASP A 133 2.37 -12.32 -17.08
CA ASP A 133 1.13 -12.92 -16.61
C ASP A 133 1.40 -14.22 -15.81
N GLU A 134 2.34 -15.05 -16.25
CA GLU A 134 2.72 -16.28 -15.53
C GLU A 134 3.37 -15.98 -14.17
N GLN A 135 4.13 -14.88 -14.07
CA GLN A 135 4.69 -14.44 -12.79
C GLN A 135 3.58 -13.94 -11.86
N TRP A 136 2.62 -13.18 -12.39
CA TRP A 136 1.47 -12.70 -11.64
C TRP A 136 0.62 -13.85 -11.11
N GLU A 137 0.34 -14.88 -11.92
CA GLU A 137 -0.36 -16.09 -11.47
C GLU A 137 0.38 -16.77 -10.32
N ARG A 138 1.71 -16.85 -10.40
CA ARG A 138 2.55 -17.43 -9.33
C ARG A 138 2.57 -16.58 -8.06
N ILE A 139 2.46 -15.26 -8.19
CA ILE A 139 2.33 -14.35 -7.05
C ILE A 139 0.96 -14.55 -6.41
N ASP A 140 -0.10 -14.50 -7.20
CA ASP A 140 -1.50 -14.64 -6.76
C ASP A 140 -1.73 -15.96 -6.02
N ALA A 141 -1.15 -17.06 -6.51
CA ALA A 141 -1.22 -18.36 -5.84
C ALA A 141 -0.44 -18.45 -4.51
N LYS A 142 0.39 -17.46 -4.18
CA LYS A 142 1.27 -17.46 -2.99
C LYS A 142 0.91 -16.43 -1.94
N ILE A 143 0.22 -15.37 -2.34
CA ILE A 143 -0.20 -14.32 -1.42
C ILE A 143 -1.36 -14.82 -0.56
N ASP A 144 -1.43 -14.32 0.67
CA ASP A 144 -2.58 -14.49 1.55
C ASP A 144 -3.58 -13.34 1.37
N ASP A 145 -4.77 -13.50 1.94
CA ASP A 145 -5.83 -12.49 1.91
C ASP A 145 -5.33 -11.13 2.44
N GLY A 146 -4.52 -11.12 3.50
CA GLY A 146 -3.95 -9.88 4.04
C GLY A 146 -2.97 -9.18 3.10
N THR A 147 -2.29 -9.91 2.21
CA THR A 147 -1.47 -9.32 1.15
C THR A 147 -2.33 -8.85 -0.01
N HIS A 148 -3.40 -9.57 -0.34
CA HIS A 148 -4.39 -9.14 -1.32
C HIS A 148 -5.03 -7.80 -0.91
N ASP A 149 -5.46 -7.67 0.34
CA ASP A 149 -6.04 -6.44 0.89
C ASP A 149 -5.07 -5.26 0.81
N ARG A 150 -3.78 -5.48 1.12
CA ARG A 150 -2.74 -4.44 1.00
C ARG A 150 -2.51 -4.00 -0.44
N ILE A 151 -2.61 -4.91 -1.41
CA ILE A 151 -2.56 -4.56 -2.83
C ILE A 151 -3.80 -3.74 -3.20
N ALA A 152 -5.00 -4.17 -2.77
CA ALA A 152 -6.24 -3.45 -3.02
C ALA A 152 -6.23 -2.02 -2.44
N GLU A 153 -5.76 -1.87 -1.20
CA GLU A 153 -5.58 -0.56 -0.55
C GLU A 153 -4.62 0.33 -1.35
N ALA A 154 -3.46 -0.20 -1.74
CA ALA A 154 -2.49 0.55 -2.53
C ALA A 154 -3.04 0.94 -3.91
N VAL A 155 -3.80 0.07 -4.58
CA VAL A 155 -4.51 0.39 -5.83
C VAL A 155 -5.50 1.53 -5.61
N LEU A 156 -6.28 1.50 -4.54
CA LEU A 156 -7.23 2.56 -4.21
C LEU A 156 -6.52 3.87 -3.90
N GLU A 157 -5.45 3.83 -3.11
CA GLU A 157 -4.64 4.99 -2.73
C GLU A 157 -4.11 5.73 -3.95
N VAL A 158 -3.42 5.01 -4.86
CA VAL A 158 -2.83 5.65 -6.04
C VAL A 158 -3.92 6.20 -6.96
N ASN A 159 -5.01 5.46 -7.22
CA ASN A 159 -6.03 5.90 -8.19
C ASN A 159 -7.01 6.95 -7.64
N ARG A 160 -7.20 7.05 -6.32
CA ARG A 160 -8.00 8.13 -5.71
C ARG A 160 -7.21 9.43 -5.59
N THR A 161 -5.89 9.35 -5.50
CA THR A 161 -5.00 10.51 -5.42
C THR A 161 -4.75 11.13 -6.80
N VAL A 162 -5.04 10.42 -7.90
CA VAL A 162 -5.04 10.99 -9.25
C VAL A 162 -6.06 12.12 -9.34
N GLY A 163 -5.58 13.37 -9.36
CA GLY A 163 -6.40 14.58 -9.37
C GLY A 163 -6.78 15.12 -7.99
N GLY A 164 -6.30 14.50 -6.91
CA GLY A 164 -6.61 14.82 -5.53
C GLY A 164 -5.38 15.03 -4.65
N SER A 165 -4.25 15.45 -5.23
CA SER A 165 -3.17 16.03 -4.41
C SER A 165 -3.82 17.07 -3.49
N ASN A 166 -3.57 16.96 -2.18
CA ASN A 166 -3.98 17.92 -1.15
C ASN A 166 -3.43 19.31 -1.52
N ILE A 167 -4.04 19.96 -2.49
CA ILE A 167 -3.98 21.40 -2.61
C ILE A 167 -4.84 21.85 -1.44
N ASP A 168 -4.19 22.41 -0.41
CA ASP A 168 -4.86 23.14 0.66
C ASP A 168 -5.61 24.32 0.05
N PHE A 169 -6.77 24.05 -0.56
CA PHE A 169 -7.64 25.06 -1.13
C PHE A 169 -8.31 25.88 -0.01
N LEU A 170 -8.27 25.36 1.23
CA LEU A 170 -8.82 25.99 2.42
C LEU A 170 -7.71 26.63 3.29
N GLY A 171 -7.10 27.69 2.76
CA GLY A 171 -7.07 28.95 3.50
C GLY A 171 -6.13 29.15 4.69
N SER A 172 -5.04 28.38 4.87
CA SER A 172 -3.92 28.86 5.72
C SER A 172 -2.96 29.80 4.97
N ALA A 173 -3.08 29.88 3.63
CA ALA A 173 -2.32 30.77 2.75
C ALA A 173 -3.16 31.93 2.16
N SER A 174 -4.28 32.31 2.79
CA SER A 174 -5.03 33.53 2.43
C SER A 174 -4.30 34.77 2.95
N ALA A 175 -3.11 35.03 2.39
CA ALA A 175 -2.43 36.30 2.52
C ALA A 175 -3.07 37.30 1.55
N THR A 176 -3.71 38.33 2.12
CA THR A 176 -3.90 39.66 1.53
C THR A 176 -4.57 39.72 0.15
N THR A 177 -5.90 39.79 0.13
CA THR A 177 -6.58 40.64 -0.85
C THR A 177 -6.54 42.07 -0.28
N PRO A 178 -5.83 43.03 -0.90
CA PRO A 178 -5.87 44.43 -0.46
C PRO A 178 -7.30 44.95 -0.60
N ASP A 179 -7.84 45.46 0.50
CA ASP A 179 -9.15 46.10 0.53
C ASP A 179 -9.09 47.34 -0.38
N SER A 180 -9.86 47.32 -1.47
CA SER A 180 -9.95 48.43 -2.40
C SER A 180 -10.96 49.44 -1.86
N SER A 181 -10.57 50.16 -0.80
CA SER A 181 -11.28 51.35 -0.34
C SER A 181 -10.40 52.58 -0.53
N GLU A 182 -10.10 52.90 -1.80
CA GLU A 182 -9.91 54.29 -2.21
C GLU A 182 -11.31 54.87 -2.44
N THR A 183 -11.83 55.55 -1.42
CA THR A 183 -12.80 56.63 -1.64
C THR A 183 -12.11 57.93 -1.26
N SER A 184 -11.96 58.75 -2.29
CA SER A 184 -11.37 60.09 -2.32
C SER A 184 -12.05 61.05 -1.35
N ASP A 185 -11.26 61.96 -0.79
CA ASP A 185 -11.56 63.40 -0.65
C ASP A 185 -10.24 64.18 -0.65
#